data_AF-A0A837HLQ0-F1
#
_entry.id   AF-A0A837HLQ0-F1
#
_cell.length_a   1.000
_cell.length_b   1.000
_cell.length_c   1.000
_cell.angle_alpha   90.00
_cell.angle_beta   90.00
_cell.angle_gamma   90.00
#
_symmetry.space_group_name_H-M   'P 1'
#
loop_
_entity.id
_entity.type
_entity.pdbx_description
1 polymer ?
#
loop_
_entity_poly.entity_id
_entity_poly.type
_entity_poly.pdbx_seq_one_letter_code
_entity_poly.pdbx_strand_id
1 'polypeptide(L)'
;MASQIFTVAFYILFGLVIGGVGAHYYLPKFTFWISFMGAVIGLWIGVTRYRLRIFETIEAAVAGALLILASVHIIELLEELNMISGIWEGVVIALIILYYLLGKHYKKFTWYASGRVGFAGMSVIGIYFIIRCLIALALSDMVSFENSLEIMLSGLVAFASFFAVYNLAGKTT
;
A
#
# COMPACT_ATOMS: atom_id res chain seq x y z
N MET A 1 -17.27 0.07 18.57
CA MET A 1 -16.28 0.69 17.67
C MET A 1 -14.90 0.04 17.76
N ALA A 2 -14.23 0.03 18.92
CA ALA A 2 -12.88 -0.55 19.04
C ALA A 2 -12.79 -2.03 18.56
N SER A 3 -13.76 -2.86 18.97
CA SER A 3 -13.85 -4.26 18.50
C SER A 3 -13.99 -4.39 16.98
N GLN A 4 -14.73 -3.49 16.32
CA GLN A 4 -14.93 -3.54 14.86
C GLN A 4 -13.64 -3.19 14.11
N ILE A 5 -12.92 -2.16 14.57
CA ILE A 5 -11.63 -1.75 13.99
C ILE A 5 -10.61 -2.89 14.13
N PHE A 6 -10.54 -3.51 15.30
CA PHE A 6 -9.66 -4.66 15.53
C PHE A 6 -10.02 -5.86 14.63
N THR A 7 -11.31 -6.17 14.48
CA THR A 7 -11.74 -7.26 13.59
C THR A 7 -11.40 -6.99 12.12
N VAL A 8 -11.51 -5.74 11.66
CA VAL A 8 -11.13 -5.37 10.28
C VAL A 8 -9.63 -5.47 10.09
N ALA A 9 -8.84 -4.96 11.03
CA ALA A 9 -7.39 -5.11 11.01
C ALA A 9 -6.99 -6.60 11.02
N PHE A 10 -7.67 -7.42 11.82
CA PHE A 10 -7.48 -8.87 11.81
C PHE A 10 -7.78 -9.48 10.44
N TYR A 11 -8.89 -9.13 9.77
CA TYR A 11 -9.18 -9.64 8.42
C TYR A 11 -8.11 -9.24 7.40
N ILE A 12 -7.60 -8.00 7.47
CA ILE A 12 -6.52 -7.53 6.59
C ILE A 12 -5.25 -8.35 6.85
N LEU A 13 -4.82 -8.47 8.10
CA LEU A 13 -3.61 -9.20 8.48
C LEU A 13 -3.74 -10.70 8.18
N PHE A 14 -4.89 -11.29 8.45
CA PHE A 14 -5.16 -12.70 8.17
C PHE A 14 -5.12 -12.97 6.67
N GLY A 15 -5.73 -12.11 5.86
CA GLY A 15 -5.64 -12.18 4.40
C GLY A 15 -4.22 -12.02 3.89
N LEU A 16 -3.46 -11.05 4.45
CA LEU A 16 -2.05 -10.84 4.13
C LEU A 16 -1.20 -12.08 4.44
N VAL A 17 -1.35 -12.66 5.63
CA VAL A 17 -0.58 -13.83 6.07
C VAL A 17 -0.93 -15.07 5.27
N ILE A 18 -2.22 -15.37 5.07
CA ILE A 18 -2.63 -16.53 4.26
C ILE A 18 -2.17 -16.37 2.82
N GLY A 19 -2.33 -15.17 2.25
CA GLY A 19 -1.86 -14.88 0.90
C GLY A 19 -0.35 -15.07 0.78
N GLY A 20 0.41 -14.54 1.73
CA GLY A 20 1.87 -14.63 1.74
C GLY A 20 2.38 -16.05 1.95
N VAL A 21 1.86 -16.76 2.96
CA VAL A 21 2.25 -18.14 3.25
C VAL A 21 1.87 -19.05 2.07
N GLY A 22 0.64 -18.94 1.56
CA GLY A 22 0.20 -19.72 0.40
C GLY A 22 1.08 -19.46 -0.82
N ALA A 23 1.36 -18.19 -1.12
CA ALA A 23 2.21 -17.85 -2.26
C ALA A 23 3.66 -18.29 -2.08
N HIS A 24 4.21 -18.21 -0.87
CA HIS A 24 5.58 -18.63 -0.62
C HIS A 24 5.80 -20.12 -0.95
N TYR A 25 4.80 -20.98 -0.72
CA TYR A 25 4.90 -22.40 -1.05
C TYR A 25 4.56 -22.73 -2.51
N TYR A 26 3.57 -22.05 -3.12
CA TYR A 26 3.07 -22.42 -4.45
C TYR A 26 3.57 -21.52 -5.58
N LEU A 27 3.72 -20.21 -5.33
CA LEU A 27 4.05 -19.19 -6.33
C LEU A 27 4.99 -18.11 -5.75
N PRO A 28 6.26 -18.43 -5.40
CA PRO A 28 7.14 -17.52 -4.66
C PRO A 28 7.34 -16.16 -5.33
N LYS A 29 7.38 -16.13 -6.67
CA LYS A 29 7.52 -14.90 -7.46
C LYS A 29 6.33 -13.93 -7.30
N PHE A 30 5.14 -14.45 -7.00
CA PHE A 30 3.92 -13.66 -6.83
C PHE A 30 3.58 -13.40 -5.35
N THR A 31 4.50 -13.69 -4.42
CA THR A 31 4.26 -13.57 -2.97
C THR A 31 3.73 -12.20 -2.57
N PHE A 32 4.34 -11.13 -3.09
CA PHE A 32 3.86 -9.78 -2.83
C PHE A 32 2.42 -9.59 -3.33
N TRP A 33 2.12 -9.92 -4.58
CA TRP A 33 0.80 -9.67 -5.18
C TRP A 33 -0.31 -10.47 -4.53
N ILE A 34 -0.05 -11.74 -4.20
CA ILE A 34 -1.03 -12.60 -3.54
C ILE A 34 -1.26 -12.13 -2.10
N SER A 35 -0.21 -11.72 -1.37
CA SER A 35 -0.35 -11.11 -0.03
C SER A 35 -1.14 -9.81 -0.08
N PHE A 36 -0.80 -8.94 -1.03
CA PHE A 36 -1.50 -7.67 -1.25
C PHE A 36 -2.97 -7.90 -1.57
N MET A 37 -3.29 -8.87 -2.43
CA MET A 37 -4.68 -9.22 -2.74
C MET A 37 -5.42 -9.80 -1.55
N GLY A 38 -4.76 -10.64 -0.75
CA GLY A 38 -5.30 -11.12 0.52
C GLY A 38 -5.66 -9.96 1.46
N ALA A 39 -4.78 -8.96 1.60
CA ALA A 39 -5.02 -7.77 2.40
C ALA A 39 -6.19 -6.93 1.86
N VAL A 40 -6.27 -6.72 0.54
CA VAL A 40 -7.37 -5.99 -0.13
C VAL A 40 -8.70 -6.72 0.05
N ILE A 41 -8.74 -8.05 -0.06
CA ILE A 41 -9.94 -8.85 0.19
C ILE A 41 -10.35 -8.74 1.66
N GLY A 42 -9.41 -8.81 2.60
CA GLY A 42 -9.66 -8.61 4.02
C GLY A 42 -10.25 -7.24 4.33
N LEU A 43 -9.70 -6.19 3.71
CA LEU A 43 -10.22 -4.82 3.80
C LEU A 43 -11.63 -4.73 3.22
N TRP A 44 -11.87 -5.31 2.04
CA TRP A 44 -13.17 -5.31 1.37
C TRP A 44 -14.25 -5.99 2.22
N ILE A 45 -13.96 -7.18 2.77
CA ILE A 45 -14.86 -7.90 3.67
C ILE A 45 -15.15 -7.07 4.92
N GLY A 46 -14.13 -6.47 5.54
CA GLY A 46 -14.29 -5.62 6.71
C GLY A 46 -15.17 -4.39 6.45
N VAL A 47 -14.89 -3.65 5.37
CA VAL A 47 -15.61 -2.44 5.00
C VAL A 47 -17.07 -2.74 4.66
N THR A 48 -17.33 -3.78 3.87
CA THR A 48 -18.70 -4.14 3.45
C THR A 48 -19.52 -4.69 4.61
N ARG A 49 -18.93 -5.56 5.45
CA ARG A 49 -19.61 -6.17 6.61
C ARG A 49 -19.99 -5.14 7.67
N TYR A 50 -19.10 -4.20 7.97
CA TYR A 50 -19.30 -3.21 9.04
C TYR A 50 -19.73 -1.83 8.53
N ARG A 51 -19.92 -1.67 7.20
CA ARG A 51 -20.31 -0.42 6.53
C ARG A 51 -19.41 0.76 6.91
N LEU A 52 -18.11 0.50 6.95
CA LEU A 52 -17.12 1.52 7.30
C LEU A 52 -16.92 2.50 6.15
N ARG A 53 -16.43 3.69 6.47
CA ARG A 53 -16.03 4.66 5.45
C ARG A 53 -14.74 4.17 4.79
N ILE A 54 -14.83 3.83 3.51
CA ILE A 54 -13.74 3.22 2.75
C ILE A 54 -12.43 4.00 2.85
N PHE A 55 -12.46 5.32 2.65
CA PHE A 55 -11.27 6.16 2.64
C PHE A 55 -10.63 6.33 4.02
N GLU A 56 -11.43 6.41 5.09
CA GLU A 56 -10.91 6.44 6.46
C GLU A 56 -10.26 5.09 6.83
N THR A 57 -10.85 3.99 6.35
CA THR A 57 -10.32 2.64 6.58
C THR A 57 -9.03 2.41 5.79
N ILE A 58 -8.95 2.90 4.55
CA ILE A 58 -7.73 2.85 3.73
C ILE A 58 -6.60 3.67 4.36
N GLU A 59 -6.87 4.88 4.85
CA GLU A 59 -5.86 5.69 5.58
C GLU A 59 -5.24 4.89 6.74
N ALA A 60 -6.09 4.29 7.59
CA ALA A 60 -5.61 3.47 8.70
C ALA A 60 -4.84 2.22 8.22
N ALA A 61 -5.32 1.56 7.15
CA ALA A 61 -4.66 0.39 6.59
C ALA A 61 -3.28 0.73 5.98
N VAL A 62 -3.14 1.88 5.32
CA VAL A 62 -1.86 2.34 4.76
C VAL A 62 -0.85 2.62 5.85
N ALA A 63 -1.25 3.30 6.92
CA ALA A 63 -0.36 3.52 8.07
C ALA A 63 0.16 2.19 8.64
N GLY A 64 -0.71 1.19 8.82
CA GLY A 64 -0.31 -0.14 9.27
C GLY A 64 0.57 -0.87 8.26
N ALA A 65 0.24 -0.81 6.96
CA ALA A 65 1.00 -1.46 5.90
C ALA A 65 2.42 -0.90 5.78
N LEU A 66 2.61 0.41 5.90
CA LEU A 66 3.95 1.02 5.89
C LEU A 66 4.82 0.53 7.05
N LEU A 67 4.24 0.35 8.24
CA LEU A 67 4.97 -0.20 9.39
C LEU A 67 5.36 -1.66 9.18
N ILE A 68 4.47 -2.46 8.57
CA ILE A 68 4.77 -3.85 8.22
C ILE A 68 5.88 -3.90 7.16
N LEU A 69 5.79 -3.09 6.10
CA LEU A 69 6.82 -3.04 5.05
C LEU A 69 8.18 -2.62 5.60
N ALA A 70 8.22 -1.61 6.48
CA ALA A 70 9.47 -1.20 7.15
C ALA A 70 10.04 -2.34 8.00
N SER A 71 9.17 -3.04 8.73
CA SER A 71 9.59 -4.18 9.55
C SER A 71 10.14 -5.34 8.71
N VAL A 72 9.56 -5.61 7.53
CA VAL A 72 10.06 -6.66 6.63
C VAL A 72 11.42 -6.28 6.05
N HIS A 73 11.56 -5.07 5.51
CA HIS A 73 12.81 -4.66 4.86
C HIS A 73 13.96 -4.46 5.85
N ILE A 74 13.69 -4.00 7.08
CA ILE A 74 14.74 -3.91 8.10
C ILE A 74 15.20 -5.30 8.55
N ILE A 75 14.31 -6.28 8.67
CA ILE A 75 14.69 -7.67 9.00
C ILE A 75 15.55 -8.25 7.87
N GLU A 76 15.10 -8.15 6.61
CA GLU A 76 15.87 -8.60 5.44
C GLU A 76 17.25 -7.92 5.36
N LEU A 77 17.32 -6.61 5.63
CA LEU A 77 18.58 -5.88 5.66
C LEU A 77 19.54 -6.40 6.73
N LEU A 78 19.04 -6.72 7.92
CA LEU A 78 19.86 -7.19 9.04
C LEU A 78 20.32 -8.65 8.88
N GLU A 79 19.48 -9.50 8.29
CA GLU A 79 19.77 -10.92 8.11
C GLU A 79 20.63 -11.19 6.86
N GLU A 80 20.34 -10.55 5.74
CA GLU A 80 21.00 -10.82 4.46
C GLU A 80 22.06 -9.78 4.08
N LEU A 81 22.14 -8.65 4.81
CA LEU A 81 23.01 -7.51 4.50
C LEU A 81 22.84 -7.02 3.05
N ASN A 82 21.63 -7.14 2.52
CA ASN A 82 21.31 -6.83 1.14
C ASN A 82 21.11 -5.31 0.95
N MET A 83 21.97 -4.71 0.12
CA MET A 83 21.91 -3.27 -0.19
C MET A 83 20.56 -2.86 -0.77
N ILE A 84 19.90 -3.74 -1.53
CA ILE A 84 18.60 -3.47 -2.18
C ILE A 84 17.50 -3.34 -1.12
N SER A 85 17.50 -4.21 -0.11
CA SER A 85 16.57 -4.12 1.03
C SER A 85 16.79 -2.83 1.81
N GLY A 86 18.04 -2.36 1.93
CA GLY A 86 18.35 -1.06 2.54
C GLY A 86 17.81 0.14 1.76
N ILE A 87 17.86 0.10 0.42
CA ILE A 87 17.24 1.13 -0.43
C ILE A 87 15.72 1.14 -0.24
N TRP A 88 15.09 -0.04 -0.23
CA TRP A 88 13.65 -0.17 0.00
C TRP A 88 13.23 0.33 1.39
N GLU A 89 14.01 0.05 2.42
CA GLU A 89 13.77 0.61 3.76
C GLU A 89 13.81 2.14 3.73
N GLY A 90 14.81 2.73 3.07
CA GLY A 90 14.89 4.18 2.89
C GLY A 90 13.67 4.77 2.16
N VAL A 91 13.17 4.07 1.13
CA VAL A 91 11.94 4.44 0.41
C VAL A 91 10.73 4.39 1.34
N VAL A 92 10.55 3.31 2.12
CA VAL A 92 9.41 3.17 3.03
C VAL A 92 9.44 4.23 4.13
N ILE A 93 10.61 4.53 4.72
CA ILE A 93 10.76 5.61 5.69
C ILE A 93 10.38 6.96 5.06
N ALA A 94 10.84 7.25 3.83
CA ALA A 94 10.46 8.47 3.13
C ALA A 94 8.95 8.55 2.89
N LEU A 95 8.30 7.42 2.57
CA LEU A 95 6.85 7.34 2.42
C LEU A 95 6.10 7.51 3.74
N ILE A 96 6.61 7.02 4.85
CA ILE A 96 6.06 7.28 6.19
C ILE A 96 6.10 8.78 6.50
N ILE A 97 7.26 9.42 6.28
CA ILE A 97 7.39 10.88 6.47
C ILE A 97 6.40 11.62 5.57
N LEU A 98 6.32 11.24 4.30
CA LEU A 98 5.40 11.82 3.33
C LEU A 98 3.95 11.64 3.77
N TYR A 99 3.55 10.46 4.22
CA TYR A 99 2.21 10.16 4.74
C TYR A 99 1.81 11.16 5.84
N TYR A 100 2.67 11.37 6.83
CA TYR A 100 2.41 12.33 7.92
C TYR A 100 2.40 13.79 7.43
N LEU A 101 3.31 14.16 6.51
CA LEU A 101 3.35 15.51 5.94
C LEU A 101 2.07 15.83 5.16
N LEU A 102 1.61 14.91 4.31
CA LEU A 102 0.36 15.03 3.56
C LEU A 102 -0.82 15.04 4.53
N GLY A 103 -0.89 14.12 5.48
CA GLY A 103 -1.98 14.05 6.48
C GLY A 103 -2.10 15.32 7.33
N LYS A 104 -1.01 16.05 7.58
CA LYS A 104 -1.03 17.32 8.31
C LYS A 104 -1.43 18.52 7.43
N HIS A 105 -1.08 18.51 6.15
CA HIS A 105 -1.22 19.68 5.27
C HIS A 105 -2.26 19.56 4.16
N TYR A 106 -2.91 18.40 4.00
CA TYR A 106 -3.77 18.13 2.83
C TYR A 106 -4.90 19.14 2.62
N LYS A 107 -5.45 19.72 3.70
CA LYS A 107 -6.50 20.75 3.63
C LYS A 107 -6.02 22.10 3.11
N LYS A 108 -4.71 22.33 3.05
CA LYS A 108 -4.11 23.59 2.57
C LYS A 108 -3.85 23.57 1.06
N PHE A 109 -3.93 22.40 0.41
CA PHE A 109 -3.72 22.32 -1.04
C PHE A 109 -4.89 22.95 -1.79
N THR A 110 -4.58 23.97 -2.60
CA THR A 110 -5.58 24.74 -3.36
C THR A 110 -6.35 23.90 -4.37
N TRP A 111 -5.71 22.88 -4.94
CA TRP A 111 -6.32 21.95 -5.91
C TRP A 111 -7.16 20.85 -5.23
N TYR A 112 -6.98 20.60 -3.94
CA TYR A 112 -7.74 19.60 -3.18
C TYR A 112 -8.89 20.25 -2.41
N ALA A 113 -9.88 20.74 -3.16
CA ALA A 113 -10.94 21.60 -2.64
C ALA A 113 -11.92 20.89 -1.68
N SER A 114 -11.98 19.56 -1.74
CA SER A 114 -12.90 18.70 -0.98
C SER A 114 -12.54 18.54 0.50
N GLY A 115 -11.25 18.54 0.85
CA GLY A 115 -10.80 18.36 2.24
C GLY A 115 -11.20 17.03 2.90
N ARG A 116 -11.71 16.06 2.12
CA ARG A 116 -12.09 14.71 2.59
C ARG A 116 -10.87 13.89 3.00
N VAL A 117 -11.06 13.00 3.97
CA VAL A 117 -10.07 12.02 4.42
C VAL A 117 -9.84 10.97 3.32
N GLY A 118 -8.61 10.48 3.15
CA GLY A 118 -8.24 9.56 2.07
C GLY A 118 -7.10 10.06 1.18
N PHE A 119 -6.78 11.36 1.24
CA PHE A 119 -5.76 11.97 0.41
C PHE A 119 -4.36 11.39 0.65
N ALA A 120 -3.91 11.33 1.91
CA ALA A 120 -2.56 10.93 2.24
C ALA A 120 -2.34 9.44 1.93
N GLY A 121 -3.27 8.59 2.34
CA GLY A 121 -3.25 7.16 2.08
C GLY A 121 -3.21 6.85 0.58
N MET A 122 -4.14 7.40 -0.21
CA MET A 122 -4.20 7.13 -1.64
C MET A 122 -2.99 7.70 -2.40
N SER A 123 -2.50 8.88 -2.04
CA SER A 123 -1.27 9.42 -2.63
C SER A 123 -0.06 8.54 -2.33
N VAL A 124 0.09 8.07 -1.10
CA VAL A 124 1.23 7.21 -0.70
C VAL A 124 1.16 5.84 -1.36
N ILE A 125 -0.03 5.21 -1.46
CA ILE A 125 -0.21 3.99 -2.26
C ILE A 125 0.24 4.25 -3.70
N GLY A 126 -0.26 5.34 -4.31
CA GLY A 126 0.07 5.69 -5.69
C GLY A 126 1.57 5.86 -5.90
N ILE A 127 2.24 6.60 -5.03
CA ILE A 127 3.70 6.84 -5.11
C ILE A 127 4.49 5.54 -4.90
N TYR A 128 4.12 4.72 -3.91
CA TYR A 128 4.77 3.43 -3.65
C TYR A 128 4.76 2.55 -4.90
N PHE A 129 3.59 2.40 -5.54
CA PHE A 129 3.45 1.59 -6.75
C PHE A 129 4.11 2.22 -7.99
N ILE A 130 4.18 3.55 -8.09
CA ILE A 130 5.03 4.20 -9.11
C ILE A 130 6.50 3.85 -8.92
N ILE A 131 7.02 3.96 -7.70
CA ILE A 131 8.42 3.63 -7.42
C ILE A 131 8.71 2.18 -7.78
N ARG A 132 7.81 1.27 -7.39
CA ARG A 132 7.91 -0.15 -7.73
C ARG A 132 7.91 -0.41 -9.24
N CYS A 133 7.06 0.30 -9.99
CA CYS A 133 7.04 0.26 -11.46
C CYS A 133 8.35 0.77 -12.08
N LEU A 134 8.86 1.92 -11.61
CA LEU A 134 10.12 2.50 -12.09
C LEU A 134 11.33 1.59 -11.80
N ILE A 135 11.36 0.93 -10.64
CA ILE A 135 12.40 -0.03 -10.29
C ILE A 135 12.33 -1.26 -11.21
N ALA A 136 11.13 -1.79 -11.47
CA ALA A 136 10.95 -2.91 -12.39
C ALA A 136 11.37 -2.57 -13.84
N LEU A 137 11.23 -1.29 -14.26
CA LEU A 137 11.75 -0.82 -15.54
C LEU A 137 13.28 -0.68 -15.56
N ALA A 138 13.88 -0.25 -14.45
CA ALA A 138 15.32 0.03 -14.36
C ALA A 138 16.18 -1.22 -14.09
N LEU A 139 15.64 -2.20 -13.36
CA LEU A 139 16.37 -3.39 -12.89
C LEU A 139 15.71 -4.66 -13.42
N SER A 140 15.78 -4.86 -14.73
CA SER A 140 15.14 -5.96 -15.45
C SER A 140 15.66 -7.37 -15.08
N ASP A 141 16.77 -7.48 -14.35
CA ASP A 141 17.41 -8.76 -13.97
C ASP A 141 17.13 -9.21 -12.53
N MET A 142 16.28 -8.51 -11.77
CA MET A 142 16.02 -8.89 -10.37
C MET A 142 15.05 -10.08 -10.24
N VAL A 143 15.57 -11.10 -9.55
CA VAL A 143 15.17 -12.51 -9.34
C VAL A 143 13.68 -12.81 -9.03
N SER A 144 12.81 -11.81 -8.85
CA SER A 144 11.40 -12.01 -8.48
C SER A 144 10.35 -11.67 -9.55
N PHE A 145 10.71 -11.10 -10.72
CA PHE A 145 9.69 -10.49 -11.60
C PHE A 145 9.58 -11.11 -13.01
N GLU A 146 8.37 -11.51 -13.40
CA GLU A 146 7.97 -11.36 -14.80
C GLU A 146 7.79 -9.86 -15.05
N ASN A 147 8.86 -9.17 -15.49
CA ASN A 147 8.93 -7.70 -15.57
C ASN A 147 7.69 -7.05 -16.15
N SER A 148 7.09 -7.64 -17.19
CA SER A 148 5.91 -7.06 -17.84
C SER A 148 4.67 -7.03 -16.94
N LEU A 149 4.41 -8.09 -16.16
CA LEU A 149 3.25 -8.15 -15.28
C LEU A 149 3.41 -7.21 -14.08
N GLU A 150 4.62 -7.12 -13.51
CA GLU A 150 4.91 -6.23 -12.40
C GLU A 150 4.69 -4.76 -12.78
N ILE A 151 5.23 -4.33 -13.93
CA ILE A 151 5.07 -2.98 -14.47
C ILE A 151 3.58 -2.69 -14.69
N MET A 152 2.84 -3.62 -15.29
CA MET A 152 1.43 -3.44 -15.60
C MET A 152 0.58 -3.33 -14.33
N LEU A 153 0.73 -4.25 -13.39
CA LEU A 153 -0.06 -4.28 -12.15
C LEU A 153 0.28 -3.09 -11.25
N SER A 154 1.56 -2.77 -11.08
CA SER A 154 1.98 -1.60 -10.31
C SER A 154 1.50 -0.30 -10.94
N GLY A 155 1.61 -0.16 -12.27
CA GLY A 155 1.04 0.97 -13.01
C GLY A 155 -0.46 1.11 -12.84
N LEU A 156 -1.21 -0.01 -12.86
CA LEU A 156 -2.66 -0.02 -12.69
C LEU A 156 -3.07 0.41 -11.27
N VAL A 157 -2.42 -0.11 -10.24
CA VAL A 157 -2.71 0.27 -8.85
C VAL A 157 -2.33 1.74 -8.60
N ALA A 158 -1.21 2.19 -9.15
CA ALA A 158 -0.82 3.60 -9.10
C ALA A 158 -1.88 4.50 -9.76
N PHE A 159 -2.29 4.17 -10.98
CA PHE A 159 -3.31 4.91 -11.73
C PHE A 159 -4.64 4.95 -10.97
N ALA A 160 -5.13 3.80 -10.50
CA ALA A 160 -6.35 3.72 -9.71
C ALA A 160 -6.28 4.59 -8.45
N SER A 161 -5.11 4.64 -7.81
CA SER A 161 -4.91 5.41 -6.59
C SER A 161 -4.95 6.92 -6.84
N PHE A 162 -4.25 7.41 -7.87
CA PHE A 162 -4.31 8.82 -8.25
C PHE A 162 -5.66 9.23 -8.82
N PHE A 163 -6.33 8.34 -9.55
CA PHE A 163 -7.69 8.57 -10.02
C PHE A 163 -8.67 8.71 -8.84
N ALA A 164 -8.52 7.90 -7.79
CA ALA A 164 -9.29 8.05 -6.57
C ALA A 164 -9.01 9.39 -5.86
N VAL A 165 -7.74 9.84 -5.81
CA VAL A 165 -7.38 11.17 -5.30
C VAL A 165 -8.05 12.29 -6.11
N TYR A 166 -8.05 12.18 -7.44
CA TYR A 166 -8.70 13.14 -8.34
C TYR A 166 -10.21 13.22 -8.07
N ASN A 167 -10.87 12.06 -7.94
CA ASN A 167 -12.30 12.01 -7.60
C ASN A 167 -12.59 12.57 -6.20
N LEU A 168 -11.70 12.31 -5.24
CA LEU A 168 -11.76 12.87 -3.91
C LEU A 168 -11.60 14.39 -3.92
N ALA A 169 -10.76 14.95 -4.79
CA ALA A 169 -10.48 16.37 -4.89
C ALA A 169 -11.68 17.18 -5.38
N GLY A 170 -12.52 16.56 -6.23
CA GLY A 170 -13.75 17.14 -6.73
C GLY A 170 -14.70 17.57 -5.59
N LYS A 171 -15.16 18.82 -5.65
CA LYS A 171 -16.34 19.25 -4.90
C LYS A 171 -17.53 18.53 -5.54
N THR A 172 -18.12 17.57 -4.84
CA THR A 172 -19.51 17.20 -5.12
C THR A 172 -20.34 18.42 -4.74
N THR A 173 -20.70 19.22 -5.74
CA THR A 173 -21.82 20.18 -5.67
C THR A 173 -23.08 19.49 -5.21
#